data_AF-A0A7Y4L5A2-F1
#
_entry.id   AF-A0A7Y4L5A2-F1
#
_cell.length_a   1.000
_cell.length_b   1.000
_cell.length_c   1.000
_cell.angle_alpha   90.00
_cell.angle_beta   90.00
_cell.angle_gamma   90.00
#
_symmetry.space_group_name_H-M   'P 1'
#
loop_
_entity.id
_entity.type
_entity.pdbx_description
1 polymer ?
#
loop_
_entity_poly.entity_id
_entity_poly.type
_entity_poly.pdbx_seq_one_letter_code
_entity_poly.pdbx_strand_id
1 'polypeptide(L)'
;MTSPAELEKKALRLREIAGDLRKEAPKVADLLRGAKELQTKETWEGPVAAEFGASLGGWESSVRGAENAIRDAALQFERDANAFDEQAGDQRRKEKEKAAGPR
;
A
#
# COMPACT_ATOMS: atom_id res chain seq x y z
N MET A 1 23.03 16.97 -9.47
CA MET A 1 22.73 16.25 -8.21
C MET A 1 21.36 16.70 -7.75
N THR A 2 20.51 15.80 -7.26
CA THR A 2 19.23 16.17 -6.61
C THR A 2 19.56 16.87 -5.28
N SER A 3 18.92 18.00 -5.01
CA SER A 3 19.11 18.75 -3.76
C SER A 3 18.41 18.08 -2.56
N PRO A 4 18.82 18.36 -1.31
CA PRO A 4 18.13 17.87 -0.12
C PRO A 4 16.64 18.22 -0.10
N ALA A 5 16.29 19.45 -0.52
CA ALA A 5 14.90 19.91 -0.58
C ALA A 5 14.07 19.13 -1.61
N GLU A 6 14.66 18.76 -2.75
CA GLU A 6 13.99 17.92 -3.75
C GLU A 6 13.79 16.47 -3.25
N LEU A 7 14.74 15.93 -2.47
CA LEU A 7 14.61 14.61 -1.84
C LEU A 7 13.48 14.61 -0.80
N GLU A 8 13.41 15.62 0.06
CA GLU A 8 12.33 15.78 1.05
C GLU A 8 10.95 15.93 0.37
N LYS A 9 10.88 16.69 -0.74
CA LYS A 9 9.65 16.79 -1.54
C LYS A 9 9.21 15.44 -2.11
N LYS A 10 10.16 14.63 -2.59
CA LYS A 10 9.88 13.26 -3.07
C LYS A 10 9.42 12.37 -1.92
N ALA A 11 10.08 12.42 -0.76
CA ALA A 11 9.69 11.66 0.43
C ALA A 11 8.25 11.98 0.87
N LEU A 12 7.88 13.26 0.91
CA LEU A 12 6.52 13.68 1.20
C LEU A 12 5.52 13.10 0.21
N ARG A 13 5.82 13.17 -1.09
CA ARG A 13 4.93 12.63 -2.13
C ARG A 13 4.74 11.13 -2.01
N LEU A 14 5.78 10.37 -1.67
CA LEU A 14 5.68 8.93 -1.45
C LEU A 14 4.82 8.60 -0.23
N ARG A 15 4.91 9.39 0.85
CA ARG A 15 4.05 9.24 2.03
C ARG A 15 2.58 9.52 1.74
N GLU A 16 2.28 10.50 0.91
CA GLU A 16 0.91 10.76 0.43
C GLU A 16 0.37 9.54 -0.33
N ILE A 17 1.15 9.00 -1.28
CA ILE A 17 0.78 7.81 -2.04
C ILE A 17 0.55 6.61 -1.11
N ALA A 18 1.44 6.37 -0.14
CA ALA A 18 1.27 5.31 0.85
C ALA A 18 0.00 5.50 1.70
N GLY A 19 -0.30 6.74 2.08
CA GLY A 19 -1.52 7.09 2.81
C GLY A 19 -2.78 6.81 2.00
N ASP A 20 -2.78 7.12 0.70
CA ASP A 20 -3.91 6.86 -0.19
C ASP A 20 -4.10 5.36 -0.44
N LEU A 21 -3.03 4.61 -0.67
CA LEU A 21 -3.10 3.14 -0.79
C LEU A 21 -3.71 2.48 0.45
N ARG A 22 -3.38 2.95 1.66
CA ARG A 22 -3.99 2.44 2.89
C ARG A 22 -5.48 2.72 3.01
N LYS A 23 -5.97 3.83 2.44
CA LYS A 23 -7.40 4.15 2.40
C LYS A 23 -8.13 3.30 1.38
N GLU A 24 -7.47 2.95 0.27
CA GLU A 24 -8.05 2.10 -0.78
C GLU A 24 -8.06 0.61 -0.41
N ALA A 25 -7.05 0.12 0.32
CA ALA A 25 -6.93 -1.28 0.72
C ALA A 25 -8.23 -1.91 1.30
N PRO A 26 -8.90 -1.32 2.31
CA PRO A 26 -10.13 -1.89 2.87
C PRO A 26 -11.31 -1.86 1.88
N LYS A 27 -11.31 -0.95 0.89
CA LYS A 27 -12.40 -0.88 -0.10
C LYS A 27 -12.39 -2.06 -1.06
N VAL A 28 -11.25 -2.75 -1.23
CA VAL A 28 -11.18 -3.96 -2.05
C VAL A 28 -11.99 -5.09 -1.40
N ALA A 29 -11.96 -5.20 -0.07
CA ALA A 29 -12.78 -6.16 0.66
C ALA A 29 -14.29 -5.87 0.50
N ASP A 30 -14.67 -4.58 0.40
CA ASP A 30 -16.05 -4.18 0.19
C ASP A 30 -16.62 -4.59 -1.17
N LEU A 31 -15.78 -4.83 -2.18
CA LEU A 31 -16.22 -5.34 -3.50
C LEU A 31 -16.89 -6.72 -3.39
N LEU A 32 -16.53 -7.52 -2.38
CA LEU A 32 -17.16 -8.83 -2.16
C LEU A 32 -18.49 -8.77 -1.43
N ARG A 33 -18.87 -7.61 -0.89
CA ARG A 33 -20.11 -7.47 -0.13
C ARG A 33 -21.32 -7.88 -0.98
N GLY A 34 -21.41 -7.37 -2.21
CA GLY A 34 -22.50 -7.72 -3.12
C GLY A 34 -22.52 -9.21 -3.50
N ALA A 35 -21.35 -9.86 -3.63
CA ALA A 35 -21.29 -11.30 -3.89
C ALA A 35 -21.74 -12.14 -2.69
N LYS A 36 -21.45 -11.69 -1.46
CA LYS A 36 -21.91 -12.34 -0.23
C LYS A 36 -23.42 -12.20 -0.03
N GLU A 37 -23.99 -11.06 -0.42
CA GLU A 37 -25.43 -10.79 -0.34
C GLU A 37 -26.26 -11.70 -1.27
N LEU A 38 -25.67 -12.18 -2.38
CA LEU A 38 -26.30 -13.14 -3.29
C LEU A 38 -26.41 -14.56 -2.67
N GLN A 39 -25.71 -14.84 -1.58
CA GLN A 39 -25.79 -16.11 -0.85
C GLN A 39 -26.97 -16.11 0.14
N THR A 40 -28.20 -15.95 -0.35
CA THR A 40 -29.38 -16.15 0.52
C THR A 40 -29.71 -17.64 0.62
N LYS A 41 -30.18 -18.08 1.80
CA LYS A 41 -30.55 -19.48 2.10
C LYS A 41 -31.60 -20.07 1.15
N GLU A 42 -32.37 -19.21 0.48
CA GLU A 42 -33.43 -19.62 -0.45
C GLU A 42 -32.92 -19.93 -1.86
N THR A 43 -31.74 -19.43 -2.23
CA THR A 43 -31.34 -19.42 -3.65
C THR A 43 -30.61 -20.70 -4.07
N TRP A 44 -30.08 -21.50 -3.14
CA TRP A 44 -29.22 -22.63 -3.51
C TRP A 44 -29.31 -23.79 -2.50
N GLU A 45 -30.08 -24.82 -2.82
CA GLU A 45 -29.91 -26.17 -2.27
C GLU A 45 -29.24 -27.08 -3.32
N GLY A 46 -28.42 -28.04 -2.88
CA GLY A 46 -27.78 -29.01 -3.76
C GLY A 46 -26.43 -28.59 -4.36
N PRO A 47 -25.98 -29.24 -5.44
CA PRO A 47 -24.62 -29.09 -5.99
C PRO A 47 -24.22 -27.65 -6.34
N VAL A 48 -25.17 -26.84 -6.77
CA VAL A 48 -24.92 -25.45 -7.18
C VAL A 48 -24.56 -24.55 -5.97
N ALA A 49 -25.09 -24.86 -4.79
CA ALA A 49 -24.71 -24.17 -3.55
C ALA A 49 -23.24 -24.42 -3.19
N ALA A 50 -22.77 -25.66 -3.41
CA ALA A 50 -21.38 -26.04 -3.17
C ALA A 50 -20.41 -25.39 -4.16
N GLU A 51 -20.76 -25.37 -5.46
CA GLU A 51 -19.97 -24.71 -6.50
C GLU A 51 -19.88 -23.20 -6.29
N PHE A 52 -21.00 -22.56 -5.91
CA PHE A 52 -21.01 -21.14 -5.58
C PHE A 52 -20.20 -20.84 -4.32
N GLY A 53 -20.32 -21.67 -3.27
CA GLY A 53 -19.52 -21.54 -2.06
C GLY A 53 -18.02 -21.67 -2.30
N ALA A 54 -17.61 -22.62 -3.15
CA ALA A 54 -16.21 -22.76 -3.58
C ALA A 54 -15.73 -21.52 -4.36
N SER A 55 -16.55 -21.02 -5.28
CA SER A 55 -16.26 -19.80 -6.05
C SER A 55 -16.12 -18.58 -5.15
N LEU A 56 -17.04 -18.40 -4.21
CA LEU A 56 -17.02 -17.33 -3.23
C LEU A 56 -15.74 -17.40 -2.37
N GLY A 57 -15.36 -18.59 -1.90
CA GLY A 57 -14.11 -18.80 -1.17
C GLY A 57 -12.87 -18.44 -2.01
N GLY A 58 -12.89 -18.77 -3.31
CA GLY A 58 -11.87 -18.36 -4.27
C GLY A 58 -11.77 -16.84 -4.42
N TRP A 59 -12.91 -16.15 -4.61
CA TRP A 59 -12.96 -14.70 -4.72
C TRP A 59 -12.50 -14.00 -3.44
N GLU A 60 -12.90 -14.51 -2.26
CA GLU A 60 -12.41 -14.03 -0.98
C GLU A 60 -10.89 -14.12 -0.85
N SER A 61 -10.30 -15.24 -1.28
CA SER A 61 -8.85 -15.41 -1.28
C SER A 61 -8.18 -14.38 -2.19
N SER A 62 -8.67 -14.20 -3.42
CA SER A 62 -8.13 -13.23 -4.36
C SER A 62 -8.21 -11.78 -3.86
N VAL A 63 -9.34 -11.41 -3.24
CA VAL A 63 -9.53 -10.06 -2.71
C VAL A 63 -8.67 -9.79 -1.48
N ARG A 64 -8.53 -10.76 -0.57
CA ARG A 64 -7.56 -10.67 0.53
C ARG A 64 -6.13 -10.53 0.00
N GLY A 65 -5.79 -11.27 -1.07
CA GLY A 65 -4.50 -11.13 -1.75
C GLY A 65 -4.27 -9.73 -2.31
N ALA A 66 -5.28 -9.15 -2.97
CA ALA A 66 -5.22 -7.80 -3.51
C ALA A 66 -5.12 -6.73 -2.40
N GLU A 67 -5.89 -6.86 -1.31
CA GLU A 67 -5.77 -5.97 -0.15
C GLU A 67 -4.35 -6.00 0.43
N ASN A 68 -3.78 -7.19 0.62
CA ASN A 68 -2.42 -7.34 1.13
C ASN A 68 -1.39 -6.72 0.17
N ALA A 69 -1.51 -6.95 -1.13
CA ALA A 69 -0.62 -6.36 -2.12
C ALA A 69 -0.63 -4.82 -2.09
N ILE A 70 -1.80 -4.20 -1.89
CA ILE A 70 -1.93 -2.74 -1.75
C ILE A 70 -1.26 -2.26 -0.45
N ARG A 71 -1.43 -2.99 0.66
CA ARG A 71 -0.78 -2.69 1.94
C ARG A 71 0.75 -2.81 1.83
N ASP A 72 1.24 -3.84 1.15
CA ASP A 72 2.67 -4.06 0.91
C ASP A 72 3.27 -2.95 0.03
N ALA A 73 2.55 -2.53 -1.02
CA ALA A 73 2.95 -1.39 -1.83
C ALA A 73 3.05 -0.11 -0.99
N ALA A 74 2.07 0.15 -0.11
CA ALA A 74 2.11 1.29 0.80
C ALA A 74 3.34 1.27 1.72
N LEU A 75 3.69 0.09 2.27
CA LEU A 75 4.89 -0.07 3.09
C LEU A 75 6.17 0.20 2.29
N GLN A 76 6.23 -0.24 1.03
CA GLN A 76 7.39 0.03 0.18
C GLN A 76 7.57 1.52 -0.09
N PHE A 77 6.49 2.23 -0.40
CA PHE A 77 6.54 3.70 -0.58
C PHE A 77 7.03 4.43 0.68
N GLU A 78 6.65 3.97 1.87
CA GLU A 78 7.18 4.56 3.12
C GLU A 78 8.66 4.28 3.34
N ARG A 79 9.13 3.07 3.03
CA ARG A 79 10.55 2.73 3.11
C ARG A 79 11.37 3.62 2.18
N ASP A 80 10.90 3.80 0.95
CA ASP A 80 11.55 4.65 -0.03
C ASP A 80 11.52 6.13 0.39
N ALA A 81 10.42 6.59 1.02
CA ALA A 81 10.35 7.93 1.60
C ALA A 81 11.39 8.16 2.70
N ASN A 82 11.55 7.18 3.60
CA ASN A 82 12.54 7.26 4.67
C ASN A 82 13.97 7.26 4.11
N ALA A 83 14.25 6.46 3.08
CA ALA A 83 15.54 6.46 2.41
C ALA A 83 15.87 7.83 1.78
N PHE A 84 14.88 8.53 1.21
CA PHE A 84 15.10 9.89 0.70
C PHE A 84 15.38 10.90 1.80
N ASP A 85 14.71 10.82 2.95
CA ASP A 85 14.97 11.71 4.09
C ASP A 85 16.38 11.45 4.67
N GLU A 86 16.80 10.20 4.77
CA GLU A 86 18.16 9.83 5.19
C GLU A 86 19.21 10.42 4.24
N GLN A 87 19.02 10.28 2.92
CA GLN A 87 19.90 10.86 1.91
C GLN A 87 19.95 12.39 1.99
N ALA A 88 18.81 13.06 2.21
CA ALA A 88 18.76 14.51 2.39
C ALA A 88 19.52 14.96 3.65
N GLY A 89 19.39 14.20 4.74
CA GLY A 89 20.14 14.43 5.98
C GLY A 89 21.65 14.26 5.79
N ASP A 90 22.07 13.20 5.10
CA ASP A 90 23.47 12.92 4.79
C ASP A 90 24.10 14.00 3.92
N GLN A 91 23.38 14.48 2.90
CA GLN A 91 23.85 15.58 2.07
C GLN A 91 24.06 16.86 2.89
N ARG A 92 23.09 17.23 3.72
CA ARG A 92 23.19 18.40 4.61
C ARG A 92 24.36 18.30 5.59
N ARG A 93 24.64 17.10 6.13
CA ARG A 93 25.80 16.86 7.00
C ARG A 93 27.12 17.07 6.25
N LYS A 94 27.26 16.46 5.07
CA LYS A 94 28.45 16.60 4.23
C LYS A 94 28.69 18.04 3.78
N GLU A 95 27.63 18.79 3.47
CA GLU A 95 27.72 20.22 3.13
C GLU A 95 28.23 21.05 4.32
N LYS A 96 27.73 20.80 5.53
CA LYS A 96 28.20 21.46 6.75
C LYS A 96 29.65 21.13 7.08
N GLU A 97 30.05 19.87 6.97
CA GLU A 97 31.44 19.45 7.22
C GLU A 97 32.42 20.10 6.25
N LYS A 98 32.06 20.20 4.96
CA LYS A 98 32.86 20.91 3.97
C LYS A 98 32.95 22.41 4.26
N ALA A 99 31.86 23.02 4.70
CA ALA A 99 31.82 24.44 5.05
C ALA A 99 32.62 24.78 6.32
N ALA A 100 32.77 23.82 7.24
CA ALA A 100 33.51 24.01 8.48
C ALA A 100 35.05 24.01 8.30
N GLY A 101 35.55 23.50 7.16
CA GLY A 101 36.98 23.43 6.84
C GLY A 101 37.77 22.43 7.71
N PRO A 102 38.81 21.76 7.18
CA PRO A 102 39.73 21.02 8.04
C PRO A 102 40.45 22.03 8.95
N ARG A 103 40.43 21.77 10.26
CA ARG A 103 41.30 22.45 11.22
C ARG A 103 42.76 22.12 10.95
#